data_AF-A0A967VSB8-F1
#
_entry.id   AF-A0A967VSB8-F1
#
_cell.length_a   1.000
_cell.length_b   1.000
_cell.length_c   1.000
_cell.angle_alpha   90.00
_cell.angle_beta   90.00
_cell.angle_gamma   90.00
#
_symmetry.space_group_name_H-M   'P 1'
#
loop_
_entity.id
_entity.type
_entity.pdbx_description
1 polymer ?
#
loop_
_entity_poly.entity_id
_entity_poly.type
_entity_poly.pdbx_seq_one_letter_code
_entity_poly.pdbx_strand_id
1 'polypeptide(L)'
;LKRLDLTAILLGLLPRDRRQRLDAWAPDRIEVPSGSKVRIDYADPEAPVLAVRLQEVFGLRETPRIAGGRVPLTLHLLSPAHRPVQVTQDLASFWRSTYFEVKKDLKGRYPKHYWPDDPLEAMPTRHVRPRG
;
A
#
# COMPACT_ATOMS: atom_id res chain seq x y z
N LEU A 1 12.61 -28.70 18.58
CA LEU A 1 11.51 -28.09 17.78
C LEU A 1 11.75 -26.64 17.36
N LYS A 2 12.43 -25.77 18.13
CA LYS A 2 12.69 -24.35 17.78
C LYS A 2 13.72 -24.04 16.65
N ARG A 3 14.06 -24.99 15.76
CA ARG A 3 15.05 -24.80 14.68
C ARG A 3 14.56 -25.20 13.28
N LEU A 4 13.26 -25.43 13.12
CA LEU A 4 12.69 -25.74 11.81
C LEU A 4 12.29 -24.44 11.11
N ASP A 5 12.84 -24.22 9.93
CA ASP A 5 12.35 -23.21 9.00
C ASP A 5 11.04 -23.71 8.38
N LEU A 6 9.94 -23.45 9.09
CA LEU A 6 8.61 -23.87 8.66
C LEU A 6 8.23 -23.25 7.30
N THR A 7 8.72 -22.05 6.99
CA THR A 7 8.46 -21.40 5.71
C THR A 7 9.12 -22.19 4.57
N ALA A 8 10.40 -22.53 4.69
CA ALA A 8 11.10 -23.33 3.69
C ALA A 8 10.48 -24.72 3.52
N ILE A 9 10.05 -25.35 4.63
CA ILE A 9 9.39 -26.67 4.61
C ILE A 9 8.05 -26.59 3.87
N LEU A 10 7.18 -25.64 4.24
CA LEU A 10 5.87 -25.47 3.60
C LEU A 10 6.00 -25.12 2.12
N LEU A 11 6.95 -24.24 1.76
CA LEU A 11 7.23 -23.92 0.36
C LEU A 11 7.83 -25.10 -0.42
N GLY A 12 8.54 -26.00 0.26
CA GLY A 12 9.07 -27.24 -0.31
C GLY A 12 7.99 -28.26 -0.67
N LEU A 13 6.78 -28.13 -0.10
CA LEU A 13 5.62 -28.97 -0.47
C LEU A 13 4.98 -28.54 -1.81
N LEU A 14 5.33 -27.35 -2.32
CA LEU A 14 4.78 -26.84 -3.57
C LEU A 14 5.70 -27.20 -4.75
N PRO A 15 5.14 -27.74 -5.85
CA PRO A 15 5.82 -27.79 -7.14
C PRO A 15 6.36 -26.40 -7.54
N ARG A 16 7.50 -26.38 -8.26
CA ARG A 16 8.22 -25.14 -8.59
C ARG A 16 7.35 -24.11 -9.34
N ASP A 17 6.50 -24.59 -10.24
CA ASP A 17 5.52 -23.77 -10.97
C ASP A 17 4.50 -23.12 -10.03
N ARG A 18 3.98 -23.87 -9.05
CA ARG A 18 3.05 -23.34 -8.05
C ARG A 18 3.72 -22.32 -7.13
N ARG A 19 5.00 -22.52 -6.80
CA ARG A 19 5.78 -21.56 -6.01
C ARG A 19 5.99 -20.24 -6.76
N GLN A 20 6.41 -20.29 -8.02
CA GLN A 20 6.52 -19.08 -8.85
C GLN A 20 5.17 -18.35 -8.99
N ARG A 21 4.08 -19.11 -9.17
CA ARG A 21 2.75 -18.52 -9.24
C ARG A 21 2.33 -17.89 -7.91
N LEU A 22 2.64 -18.52 -6.78
CA LEU A 22 2.38 -17.96 -5.45
C LEU A 22 3.11 -16.62 -5.29
N ASP A 23 4.41 -16.58 -5.60
CA ASP A 23 5.23 -15.36 -5.48
C ASP A 23 4.68 -14.23 -6.36
N ALA A 24 4.17 -14.55 -7.57
CA ALA A 24 3.59 -13.57 -8.48
C ALA A 24 2.18 -13.11 -8.06
N TRP A 25 1.36 -14.00 -7.50
CA TRP A 25 -0.05 -13.73 -7.23
C TRP A 25 -0.32 -13.24 -5.81
N ALA A 26 0.53 -13.61 -4.85
CA ALA A 26 0.45 -13.21 -3.46
C ALA A 26 1.85 -12.76 -2.97
N PRO A 27 2.37 -11.64 -3.50
CA PRO A 27 3.69 -11.16 -3.11
C PRO A 27 3.70 -10.68 -1.65
N ASP A 28 4.79 -10.93 -0.92
CA ASP A 28 4.94 -10.38 0.46
C ASP A 28 4.93 -8.85 0.46
N ARG A 29 5.45 -8.22 -0.60
CA ARG A 29 5.57 -6.77 -0.74
C ARG A 29 5.24 -6.30 -2.14
N ILE A 30 4.68 -5.10 -2.23
CA ILE A 30 4.55 -4.37 -3.50
C ILE A 30 5.35 -3.09 -3.46
N GLU A 31 5.85 -2.70 -4.62
CA GLU A 31 6.45 -1.38 -4.81
C GLU A 31 5.32 -0.37 -5.06
N VAL A 32 5.29 0.69 -4.25
CA VAL A 32 4.36 1.82 -4.43
C VAL A 32 5.04 2.95 -5.19
N PRO A 33 4.32 3.96 -5.72
CA PRO A 33 4.91 4.98 -6.59
C PRO A 33 6.14 5.72 -6.04
N SER A 34 6.28 5.84 -4.72
CA SER A 34 7.48 6.40 -4.08
C SER A 34 8.75 5.55 -4.22
N GLY A 35 8.65 4.33 -4.75
CA GLY A 35 9.69 3.30 -4.78
C GLY A 35 9.80 2.48 -3.49
N SER A 36 8.95 2.72 -2.50
CA SER A 36 8.95 1.94 -1.26
C SER A 36 8.34 0.55 -1.47
N LYS A 37 8.94 -0.47 -0.83
CA LYS A 37 8.42 -1.85 -0.83
C LYS A 37 7.58 -2.11 0.43
N VAL A 38 6.26 -1.93 0.28
CA VAL A 38 5.28 -2.01 1.38
C VAL A 38 4.78 -3.45 1.51
N ARG A 39 4.75 -3.96 2.75
CA ARG A 39 4.29 -5.32 3.05
C ARG A 39 2.76 -5.41 2.93
N ILE A 40 2.29 -6.50 2.36
CA ILE A 40 0.87 -6.86 2.37
C ILE A 40 0.60 -7.72 3.61
N ASP A 41 -0.43 -7.34 4.36
CA ASP A 41 -0.97 -8.16 5.43
C ASP A 41 -2.08 -9.06 4.88
N TYR A 42 -1.87 -10.37 5.00
CA TYR A 42 -2.77 -11.42 4.53
C TYR A 42 -3.58 -12.06 5.67
N ALA A 43 -3.62 -11.44 6.86
CA ALA A 43 -4.36 -11.96 8.01
C ALA A 43 -5.85 -12.18 7.73
N ASP A 44 -6.46 -11.30 6.92
CA ASP A 44 -7.78 -11.51 6.32
C ASP A 44 -7.62 -11.90 4.84
N PRO A 45 -7.89 -13.16 4.46
CA PRO A 45 -7.78 -13.62 3.07
C PRO A 45 -8.71 -12.90 2.09
N GLU A 46 -9.85 -12.38 2.56
CA GLU A 46 -10.84 -11.70 1.71
C GLU A 46 -10.50 -10.21 1.53
N ALA A 47 -9.70 -9.64 2.44
CA ALA A 47 -9.37 -8.22 2.47
C ALA A 47 -7.88 -7.96 2.75
N PRO A 48 -6.95 -8.44 1.90
CA PRO A 48 -5.52 -8.23 2.07
C PRO A 48 -5.18 -6.74 2.15
N VAL A 49 -4.45 -6.35 3.19
CA VAL A 49 -4.24 -4.95 3.57
C VAL A 49 -2.89 -4.44 3.11
N LEU A 50 -2.86 -3.25 2.53
CA LEU A 50 -1.66 -2.46 2.28
C LEU A 50 -1.67 -1.21 3.16
N ALA A 51 -0.91 -1.24 4.26
CA ALA A 51 -0.74 -0.09 5.14
C ALA A 51 0.37 0.83 4.63
N VAL A 52 -0.01 1.92 3.97
CA VAL A 52 0.91 2.81 3.25
C VAL A 52 0.64 4.26 3.59
N ARG A 53 1.70 5.06 3.73
CA ARG A 53 1.54 6.51 3.94
C ARG A 53 0.95 7.15 2.71
N LEU A 54 0.02 8.07 2.93
CA LEU A 54 -0.74 8.74 1.87
C LEU A 54 0.17 9.40 0.80
N GLN A 55 1.29 9.99 1.22
CA GLN A 55 2.23 10.66 0.31
C GLN A 55 2.96 9.71 -0.64
N GLU A 56 3.03 8.42 -0.29
CA GLU A 56 3.75 7.42 -1.07
C GLU A 56 2.94 6.87 -2.24
N VAL A 57 1.63 7.15 -2.24
CA VAL A 57 0.69 6.73 -3.28
C VAL A 57 0.13 7.89 -4.10
N PHE A 58 0.71 9.09 -3.99
CA PHE A 58 0.43 10.14 -4.98
C PHE A 58 0.77 9.66 -6.39
N GLY A 59 -0.02 10.09 -7.37
CA GLY A 59 0.03 9.58 -8.75
C GLY A 59 -0.59 8.20 -8.97
N LEU A 60 -0.93 7.45 -7.92
CA LEU A 60 -1.60 6.15 -8.06
C LEU A 60 -3.10 6.36 -8.29
N ARG A 61 -3.56 6.14 -9.52
CA ARG A 61 -4.95 6.38 -9.93
C ARG A 61 -5.93 5.34 -9.41
N GLU A 62 -5.54 4.06 -9.45
CA GLU A 62 -6.40 2.92 -9.17
C GLU A 62 -5.89 2.09 -7.99
N THR A 63 -6.80 1.40 -7.30
CA THR A 63 -6.44 0.48 -6.21
C THR A 63 -5.58 -0.67 -6.77
N PRO A 64 -4.40 -0.94 -6.21
CA PRO A 64 -3.60 -2.09 -6.62
C PRO A 64 -4.37 -3.41 -6.41
N ARG A 65 -4.20 -4.33 -7.35
CA ARG A 65 -4.85 -5.64 -7.32
C ARG A 65 -3.79 -6.74 -7.37
N ILE A 66 -4.00 -7.79 -6.59
CA ILE A 66 -3.19 -9.01 -6.57
C ILE A 66 -3.96 -10.18 -7.21
N ALA A 67 -3.42 -11.39 -7.13
CA ALA A 67 -4.01 -12.61 -7.70
C ALA A 67 -4.37 -12.46 -9.19
N GLY A 68 -3.47 -11.86 -9.96
CA GLY A 68 -3.70 -11.61 -11.39
C GLY A 68 -4.81 -10.58 -11.67
N GLY A 69 -4.97 -9.58 -10.79
CA GLY A 69 -5.96 -8.51 -10.95
C GLY A 69 -7.33 -8.79 -10.34
N ARG A 70 -7.50 -9.94 -9.66
CA ARG A 70 -8.82 -10.37 -9.16
C ARG A 70 -9.16 -9.79 -7.79
N VAL A 71 -8.16 -9.66 -6.92
CA VAL A 71 -8.36 -9.25 -5.53
C VAL A 71 -7.82 -7.84 -5.35
N PRO A 72 -8.67 -6.82 -5.10
CA PRO A 72 -8.20 -5.49 -4.73
C PRO A 72 -7.59 -5.50 -3.33
N LEU A 73 -6.54 -4.71 -3.14
CA LEU A 73 -5.99 -4.48 -1.81
C LEU A 73 -6.86 -3.48 -1.04
N THR A 74 -7.02 -3.73 0.25
CA THR A 74 -7.55 -2.74 1.19
C THR A 74 -6.43 -1.79 1.57
N LEU A 75 -6.51 -0.54 1.13
CA LEU A 75 -5.53 0.49 1.46
C LEU A 75 -5.85 1.05 2.84
N HIS A 76 -4.95 0.85 3.80
CA HIS A 76 -4.90 1.64 5.02
C HIS A 76 -3.99 2.83 4.75
N LEU A 77 -4.59 3.96 4.34
CA LEU A 77 -3.86 5.20 4.10
C LEU A 77 -3.45 5.79 5.44
N LEU A 78 -2.16 6.02 5.62
CA LEU A 78 -1.56 6.44 6.88
C LEU A 78 -1.10 7.90 6.84
N SER A 79 -1.16 8.55 8.00
CA SER A 79 -0.49 9.83 8.26
C SER A 79 1.03 9.66 8.34
N PRO A 80 1.81 10.76 8.39
CA PRO A 80 3.25 10.70 8.62
C PRO A 80 3.66 9.97 9.91
N ALA A 81 2.79 9.96 10.92
CA ALA A 81 3.01 9.24 12.18
C ALA A 81 2.52 7.77 12.14
N HIS A 82 2.29 7.21 10.95
CA HIS A 82 1.82 5.84 10.74
C HIS A 82 0.46 5.54 11.40
N ARG A 83 -0.39 6.56 11.57
CA ARG A 83 -1.77 6.39 12.05
C ARG A 83 -2.73 6.29 10.87
N PRO A 84 -3.68 5.34 10.85
CA PRO A 84 -4.70 5.28 9.80
C PRO A 84 -5.51 6.59 9.74
N VAL A 85 -5.68 7.12 8.54
CA VAL A 85 -6.52 8.30 8.26
C VAL A 85 -7.69 7.97 7.34
N GLN A 86 -7.55 6.93 6.52
CA GLN A 86 -8.61 6.40 5.69
C GLN A 86 -8.36 4.91 5.43
N VAL A 87 -9.44 4.13 5.36
CA VAL A 87 -9.45 2.77 4.84
C VAL A 87 -10.27 2.76 3.55
N THR A 88 -9.74 2.23 2.45
CA THR A 88 -10.47 2.18 1.18
C THR A 88 -10.03 1.01 0.29
N GLN A 89 -10.98 0.44 -0.47
CA GLN A 89 -10.72 -0.45 -1.61
C GLN A 89 -10.97 0.26 -2.96
N ASP A 90 -11.41 1.52 -2.91
CA ASP A 90 -11.65 2.38 -4.07
C ASP A 90 -10.82 3.67 -3.92
N LEU A 91 -9.57 3.59 -4.36
CA LEU A 91 -8.62 4.69 -4.31
C LEU A 91 -9.03 5.83 -5.25
N ALA A 92 -9.64 5.51 -6.38
CA ALA A 92 -10.10 6.51 -7.34
C ALA A 92 -11.20 7.40 -6.74
N SER A 93 -12.19 6.82 -6.07
CA SER A 93 -13.20 7.58 -5.33
C SER A 93 -12.59 8.40 -4.19
N PHE A 94 -11.62 7.83 -3.46
CA PHE A 94 -10.92 8.56 -2.40
C PHE A 94 -10.29 9.86 -2.92
N TRP A 95 -9.58 9.82 -4.05
CA TRP A 95 -8.94 11.01 -4.62
C TRP A 95 -9.95 12.07 -5.08
N ARG A 96 -11.09 11.64 -5.65
CA ARG A 96 -12.11 12.57 -6.16
C ARG A 96 -12.87 13.32 -5.06
N SER A 97 -12.97 12.76 -3.86
CA SER A 97 -13.82 13.33 -2.80
C SER A 97 -13.10 13.41 -1.45
N THR A 98 -12.86 12.27 -0.81
CA THR A 98 -12.44 12.18 0.59
C THR A 98 -11.05 12.78 0.85
N TYR A 99 -10.16 12.77 -0.13
CA TYR A 99 -8.81 13.32 -0.02
C TYR A 99 -8.79 14.76 0.48
N PHE A 100 -9.69 15.62 -0.01
CA PHE A 100 -9.65 17.05 0.31
C PHE A 100 -9.97 17.33 1.78
N GLU A 101 -10.86 16.55 2.40
CA GLU A 101 -11.13 16.65 3.84
C GLU A 101 -9.97 16.10 4.68
N VAL A 102 -9.43 14.93 4.30
CA VAL A 102 -8.25 14.34 4.93
C VAL A 102 -7.05 15.28 4.85
N LYS A 103 -6.86 15.96 3.71
CA LYS A 103 -5.81 16.94 3.49
C LYS A 103 -5.91 18.14 4.43
N LYS A 104 -7.11 18.71 4.64
CA LYS A 104 -7.29 19.88 5.54
C LYS A 104 -6.80 19.55 6.95
N ASP A 105 -7.21 18.40 7.45
CA ASP A 105 -6.81 17.90 8.76
C ASP A 105 -5.29 17.62 8.83
N LEU A 106 -4.76 16.87 7.86
CA LEU A 106 -3.34 16.52 7.82
C LEU A 106 -2.43 17.74 7.67
N LYS A 107 -2.85 18.76 6.91
CA LYS A 107 -2.11 20.02 6.78
C LYS A 107 -2.03 20.78 8.11
N GLY A 108 -3.07 20.74 8.93
CA GLY A 108 -3.05 21.31 10.28
C GLY A 108 -2.12 20.57 11.23
N ARG A 109 -2.19 19.23 11.25
CA ARG A 109 -1.38 18.38 12.13
C ARG A 109 0.09 18.25 11.70
N TYR A 110 0.35 18.28 10.39
CA TYR A 110 1.66 18.03 9.79
C TYR A 110 2.01 19.09 8.72
N PRO A 111 2.18 20.37 9.11
CA PRO A 111 2.28 21.49 8.16
C PRO A 111 3.56 21.47 7.30
N LYS A 112 4.62 20.78 7.75
CA LYS A 112 5.88 20.68 7.00
C LYS A 112 5.80 19.70 5.82
N HIS A 113 4.85 18.76 5.85
CA HIS A 113 4.73 17.69 4.88
C HIS A 113 4.08 18.13 3.56
N TYR A 114 4.32 17.36 2.51
CA TYR A 114 3.80 17.62 1.17
C TYR A 114 2.33 17.19 1.03
N TRP A 115 1.45 18.17 0.81
CA TRP A 115 0.00 18.01 0.66
C TRP A 115 -0.49 18.75 -0.59
N PRO A 116 -0.37 18.16 -1.78
CA PRO A 116 -0.66 18.81 -3.06
C PRO A 116 -2.14 19.16 -3.24
N ASP A 117 -2.46 20.13 -4.10
CA ASP A 117 -3.84 20.38 -4.53
C ASP A 117 -4.35 19.31 -5.49
N ASP A 118 -3.49 18.85 -6.40
CA ASP A 118 -3.75 17.70 -7.26
C ASP A 118 -2.91 16.48 -6.82
N PRO A 119 -3.52 15.47 -6.18
CA PRO A 119 -2.80 14.27 -5.72
C PRO A 119 -2.45 13.31 -6.86
N LEU A 120 -3.08 13.42 -8.04
CA LEU A 120 -2.87 12.53 -9.18
C LEU A 120 -1.67 12.95 -10.04
N GLU A 121 -1.34 14.24 -10.04
CA GLU A 121 -0.16 14.78 -10.75
C GLU A 121 1.02 15.08 -9.80
N ALA A 122 0.83 14.83 -8.49
CA ALA A 122 1.85 15.06 -7.48
C ALA A 122 2.95 13.99 -7.49
N MET A 123 4.20 14.43 -7.26
CA MET A 123 5.33 13.52 -7.13
C MET A 123 5.23 12.71 -5.82
N PRO A 124 5.15 11.37 -5.88
CA PRO A 124 5.11 10.54 -4.69
C PRO A 124 6.41 10.65 -3.90
N THR A 125 6.32 10.63 -2.58
CA THR A 125 7.51 10.75 -1.72
C THR A 125 7.34 10.00 -0.42
N ARG A 126 8.43 9.35 0.00
CA ARG A 126 8.58 8.78 1.34
C ARG A 126 9.15 9.76 2.36
N HIS A 127 9.57 10.94 1.91
CA HIS A 127 10.17 11.97 2.75
C HIS A 127 9.14 13.06 3.07
N VAL A 128 9.51 14.02 3.91
CA VAL A 128 8.63 15.15 4.26
C VAL A 128 8.19 15.93 3.01
N ARG A 129 9.07 16.07 2.02
CA ARG A 129 8.81 16.67 0.70
C ARG A 129 9.51 15.87 -0.40
N PRO A 130 9.07 15.98 -1.66
CA PRO A 130 9.77 15.36 -2.78
C PRO A 130 11.20 15.93 -2.92
N ARG A 131 12.16 15.11 -3.39
CA ARG A 131 13.51 15.58 -3.75
C ARG A 131 13.50 15.88 -5.25
N GLY A 132 13.89 17.09 -5.62
CA GLY A 132 14.13 17.46 -7.02
C GLY A 132 15.39 16.80 -7.58
#